data_AF-A0A9W9WBM7-F1
#
_entry.id   AF-A0A9W9WBM7-F1
#
_cell.length_a   1.000
_cell.length_b   1.000
_cell.length_c   1.000
_cell.angle_alpha   90.00
_cell.angle_beta   90.00
_cell.angle_gamma   90.00
#
_symmetry.space_group_name_H-M   'P 1'
#
loop_
_entity.id
_entity.type
_entity.pdbx_description
1 polymer ?
#
loop_
_entity_poly.entity_id
_entity_poly.type
_entity_poly.pdbx_seq_one_letter_code
_entity_poly.pdbx_strand_id
1 'polypeptide(L)'
;MVSSSKKPLDVEYAEQMQCHPYGTALYRPQPRDTFHPGMVGYFNDDGDWNPIIDLSQRSQPSFTQSAFTASLALPDDLPAMAIPEEHTWGPKLGNTTRVRQIDLTAGISQSALLAAAGVPLSLGSCYRFENKDSTGAVLITGAPIKHERFYHATPFKRWVASNAKQLLTEIAELKDHALWVITSIWTAEEAAVNCWRERHRAVDVGFNVGFVEIGELAPKGGLG
;
A
#
# COMPACT_ATOMS: atom_id res chain seq x y z
N MET A 1 28.67 -10.43 17.88
CA MET A 1 28.06 -9.95 16.62
C MET A 1 26.56 -9.89 16.84
N VAL A 2 26.00 -8.70 16.95
CA VAL A 2 24.54 -8.53 17.04
C VAL A 2 23.99 -8.82 15.65
N SER A 3 23.12 -9.83 15.57
CA SER A 3 22.36 -10.13 14.36
C SER A 3 21.63 -8.84 13.94
N SER A 4 21.98 -8.25 12.81
CA SER A 4 21.19 -7.18 12.22
C SER A 4 19.81 -7.76 11.96
N SER A 5 18.83 -7.39 12.80
CA SER A 5 17.44 -7.81 12.60
C SER A 5 17.05 -7.30 11.21
N LYS A 6 16.84 -8.21 10.27
CA LYS A 6 16.36 -7.86 8.94
C LYS A 6 15.09 -7.03 9.11
N LYS A 7 15.04 -5.89 8.43
CA LYS A 7 13.86 -5.01 8.39
C LYS A 7 12.58 -5.84 8.10
N PRO A 8 11.41 -5.48 8.63
CA PRO A 8 10.14 -6.07 8.20
C PRO A 8 9.86 -5.86 6.69
N LEU A 9 9.15 -6.79 6.04
CA LEU A 9 8.93 -6.76 4.57
C LEU A 9 8.03 -5.61 4.12
N ASP A 10 7.05 -5.27 4.94
CA ASP A 10 6.14 -4.14 4.76
C ASP A 10 6.86 -2.79 4.75
N VAL A 11 7.81 -2.59 5.67
CA VAL A 11 8.61 -1.36 5.71
C VAL A 11 9.54 -1.27 4.49
N GLU A 12 10.15 -2.38 4.10
CA GLU A 12 10.98 -2.45 2.89
C GLU A 12 10.16 -2.14 1.62
N TYR A 13 8.96 -2.71 1.51
CA TYR A 13 8.05 -2.46 0.40
C TYR A 13 7.63 -0.98 0.35
N ALA A 14 7.24 -0.40 1.49
CA ALA A 14 6.88 1.01 1.57
C ALA A 14 8.01 1.92 1.08
N GLU A 15 9.27 1.65 1.48
CA GLU A 15 10.45 2.40 1.04
C GLU A 15 10.73 2.27 -0.45
N GLN A 16 10.65 1.06 -0.98
CA GLN A 16 10.82 0.83 -2.42
C GLN A 16 9.82 1.64 -3.25
N MET A 17 8.60 1.80 -2.75
CA MET A 17 7.51 2.48 -3.44
C MET A 17 7.49 4.01 -3.24
N GLN A 18 8.40 4.58 -2.42
CA GLN A 18 8.50 6.04 -2.22
C GLN A 18 8.89 6.82 -3.47
N CYS A 19 9.35 6.15 -4.53
CA CYS A 19 9.57 6.77 -5.84
C CYS A 19 8.27 7.23 -6.52
N HIS A 20 7.10 6.85 -6.01
CA HIS A 20 5.79 7.26 -6.51
C HIS A 20 5.13 8.33 -5.62
N PRO A 21 4.41 9.32 -6.19
CA PRO A 21 3.82 10.43 -5.45
C PRO A 21 2.45 10.10 -4.82
N TYR A 22 2.21 8.86 -4.40
CA TYR A 22 0.88 8.39 -3.94
C TYR A 22 0.75 8.22 -2.42
N GLY A 23 1.77 8.63 -1.67
CA GLY A 23 1.84 8.42 -0.22
C GLY A 23 2.57 7.13 0.15
N THR A 24 2.18 6.50 1.26
CA THR A 24 2.80 5.25 1.71
C THR A 24 2.10 4.05 1.11
N ALA A 25 2.84 3.20 0.40
CA ALA A 25 2.32 1.93 -0.11
C ALA A 25 2.25 0.88 1.01
N LEU A 26 1.11 0.20 1.13
CA LEU A 26 0.90 -0.86 2.10
C LEU A 26 1.21 -2.22 1.47
N TYR A 27 2.04 -3.02 2.13
CA TYR A 27 2.34 -4.38 1.65
C TYR A 27 1.12 -5.31 1.73
N ARG A 28 0.30 -5.12 2.77
CA ARG A 28 -1.01 -5.73 2.92
C ARG A 28 -2.07 -4.63 2.76
N PRO A 29 -2.71 -4.49 1.57
CA PRO A 29 -3.80 -3.55 1.39
C PRO A 29 -4.92 -3.78 2.41
N GLN A 30 -5.45 -2.70 2.96
CA GLN A 30 -6.53 -2.76 3.95
C GLN A 30 -7.89 -2.60 3.26
N PRO A 31 -8.95 -3.28 3.74
CA PRO A 31 -10.30 -3.05 3.26
C PRO A 31 -10.70 -1.57 3.43
N ARG A 32 -11.30 -0.98 2.39
CA ARG A 32 -11.72 0.43 2.39
C ARG A 32 -12.69 0.75 3.54
N ASP A 33 -13.53 -0.20 3.95
CA ASP A 33 -14.50 0.02 5.03
C ASP A 33 -13.88 0.20 6.42
N THR A 34 -12.64 -0.25 6.61
CA THR A 34 -11.90 -0.10 7.87
C THR A 34 -10.68 0.81 7.74
N PHE A 35 -10.33 1.22 6.51
CA PHE A 35 -9.20 2.09 6.20
C PHE A 35 -9.60 3.13 5.15
N HIS A 36 -10.07 4.28 5.61
CA HIS A 36 -10.53 5.37 4.75
C HIS A 36 -10.20 6.76 5.30
N PRO A 37 -10.32 7.84 4.50
CA PRO A 37 -10.10 9.19 4.98
C PRO A 37 -10.97 9.48 6.19
N GLY A 38 -10.36 10.01 7.26
CA GLY A 38 -10.99 10.27 8.55
C GLY A 38 -10.60 9.26 9.62
N MET A 39 -10.17 8.06 9.22
CA MET A 39 -9.75 7.03 10.16
C MET A 39 -8.45 7.39 10.86
N VAL A 40 -8.43 7.13 12.16
CA VAL A 40 -7.26 7.25 13.03
C VAL A 40 -6.96 5.89 13.62
N GLY A 41 -5.70 5.50 13.62
CA GLY A 41 -5.26 4.18 14.09
C GLY A 41 -3.75 4.06 14.11
N TYR A 42 -3.26 2.84 14.25
CA TYR A 42 -1.84 2.52 14.16
C TYR A 42 -1.63 1.17 13.49
N PHE A 43 -0.43 0.94 13.00
CA PHE A 43 0.02 -0.40 12.59
C PHE A 43 0.84 -1.02 13.71
N ASN A 44 0.56 -2.28 14.05
CA ASN A 44 1.35 -3.04 15.02
C ASN A 44 2.59 -3.67 14.34
N ASP A 45 3.37 -4.46 15.09
CA ASP A 45 4.58 -5.13 14.59
C ASP A 45 4.33 -6.14 13.46
N ASP A 46 3.11 -6.67 13.35
CA ASP A 46 2.68 -7.59 12.28
C ASP A 46 2.20 -6.85 11.01
N GLY A 47 2.21 -5.52 11.05
CA GLY A 47 1.72 -4.63 10.01
C GLY A 47 0.19 -4.64 9.91
N ASP A 48 -0.52 -5.05 10.96
CA ASP A 48 -1.98 -5.03 10.98
C ASP A 48 -2.52 -3.67 11.41
N TRP A 49 -3.58 -3.24 10.72
CA TRP A 49 -4.26 -1.99 11.00
C TRP A 49 -5.14 -2.11 12.25
N ASN A 50 -4.92 -1.22 13.22
CA ASN A 50 -5.66 -1.16 14.47
C ASN A 50 -6.41 0.19 14.53
N PRO A 51 -7.72 0.20 14.19
CA PRO A 51 -8.51 1.43 14.19
C PRO A 51 -8.82 1.90 15.61
N ILE A 52 -8.71 3.21 15.85
CA ILE A 52 -9.03 3.87 17.12
C ILE A 52 -10.36 4.60 16.99
N ILE A 53 -10.46 5.53 16.05
CA ILE A 53 -11.64 6.39 15.87
C ILE A 53 -11.77 6.81 14.41
N ASP A 54 -13.02 6.98 13.97
CA ASP A 54 -13.34 7.60 12.68
C ASP A 54 -13.78 9.06 12.91
N LEU A 55 -12.94 10.00 12.48
CA LEU A 55 -13.26 11.42 12.62
C LEU A 55 -14.32 11.88 11.61
N SER A 56 -14.51 11.15 10.50
CA SER A 56 -15.46 11.54 9.44
C SER A 56 -16.92 11.26 9.84
N GLN A 57 -17.16 10.37 10.79
CA GLN A 57 -18.50 9.99 11.22
C GLN A 57 -18.89 10.69 12.52
N ARG A 58 -19.72 11.74 12.40
CA ARG A 58 -20.24 12.48 13.57
C ARG A 58 -21.26 11.70 14.41
N SER A 59 -21.78 10.57 13.93
CA SER A 59 -23.02 9.96 14.46
C SER A 59 -22.98 8.44 14.69
N GLN A 60 -21.83 7.76 14.64
CA GLN A 60 -21.77 6.31 14.83
C GLN A 60 -20.59 5.85 15.71
N PRO A 61 -20.73 4.70 16.40
CA PRO A 61 -19.84 4.31 17.47
C PRO A 61 -18.48 3.95 16.90
N SER A 62 -17.45 4.54 17.49
CA SER A 62 -16.06 4.10 17.37
C SER A 62 -15.98 2.57 17.35
N PHE A 63 -15.20 2.02 16.41
CA PHE A 63 -14.92 0.58 16.27
C PHE A 63 -14.47 -0.06 17.60
N THR A 64 -13.94 0.77 18.50
CA THR A 64 -13.68 0.46 19.90
C THR A 64 -14.63 1.29 20.76
N GLN A 65 -15.82 0.75 21.06
CA GLN A 65 -16.83 1.40 21.90
C GLN A 65 -16.39 1.38 23.37
N SER A 66 -15.27 2.05 23.67
CA SER A 66 -14.77 2.29 25.02
C SER A 66 -15.19 3.69 25.46
N ALA A 67 -15.38 3.89 26.77
CA ALA A 67 -15.64 5.22 27.34
C ALA A 67 -14.56 6.26 26.95
N PHE A 68 -13.36 5.78 26.65
CA PHE A 68 -12.25 6.58 26.16
C PHE A 68 -12.53 7.22 24.78
N THR A 69 -12.93 6.46 23.76
CA THR A 69 -13.13 7.02 22.42
C THR A 69 -14.30 8.00 22.38
N ALA A 70 -15.32 7.80 23.23
CA ALA A 70 -16.42 8.73 23.41
C ALA A 70 -16.01 10.07 24.03
N SER A 71 -14.86 10.12 24.71
CA SER A 71 -14.33 11.34 25.34
C SER A 71 -13.36 12.13 24.45
N LEU A 72 -12.96 11.58 23.30
CA LEU A 72 -12.17 12.30 22.31
C LEU A 72 -13.05 13.32 21.59
N ALA A 73 -12.73 14.60 21.73
CA ALA A 73 -13.49 15.67 21.08
C ALA A 73 -13.33 15.58 19.56
N LEU A 74 -14.42 15.37 18.82
CA LEU A 74 -14.38 15.40 17.35
C LEU A 74 -14.07 16.83 16.85
N PRO A 75 -13.35 16.99 15.73
CA PRO A 75 -13.09 18.31 15.19
C PRO A 75 -14.37 18.90 14.57
N ASP A 76 -14.77 20.07 15.06
CA ASP A 76 -15.97 20.78 14.56
C ASP A 76 -15.83 21.26 13.11
N ASP A 77 -14.60 21.43 12.65
CA ASP A 77 -14.22 22.07 11.40
C ASP A 77 -13.61 21.10 10.37
N LEU A 78 -13.99 19.82 10.43
CA LEU A 78 -13.62 18.87 9.39
C LEU A 78 -14.14 19.33 8.02
N PRO A 79 -13.28 19.35 6.99
CA PRO A 79 -13.68 19.76 5.66
C PRO A 79 -14.55 18.67 5.02
N ALA A 80 -15.33 19.04 4.00
CA ALA A 80 -15.95 18.04 3.14
C ALA A 80 -14.87 17.22 2.41
N MET A 81 -15.15 15.94 2.14
CA MET A 81 -14.30 15.13 1.26
C MET A 81 -14.28 15.72 -0.14
N ALA A 82 -13.16 15.56 -0.83
CA ALA A 82 -13.07 15.84 -2.25
C ALA A 82 -13.98 14.89 -3.04
N ILE A 83 -14.41 15.32 -4.22
CA ILE A 83 -15.09 14.44 -5.16
C ILE A 83 -14.11 13.32 -5.53
N PRO A 84 -14.47 12.04 -5.37
CA PRO A 84 -13.58 10.94 -5.74
C PRO A 84 -13.18 10.99 -7.20
N GLU A 85 -11.88 10.82 -7.47
CA GLU A 85 -11.33 10.81 -8.82
C GLU A 85 -11.05 9.37 -9.25
N GLU A 86 -11.33 9.02 -10.51
CA GLU A 86 -11.04 7.70 -11.07
C GLU A 86 -9.81 7.75 -11.97
N HIS A 87 -8.95 6.75 -11.83
CA HIS A 87 -7.66 6.66 -12.49
C HIS A 87 -7.44 5.25 -13.05
N THR A 88 -6.54 5.15 -14.02
CA THR A 88 -6.01 3.88 -14.50
C THR A 88 -4.50 3.90 -14.36
N TRP A 89 -3.92 2.85 -13.75
CA TRP A 89 -2.49 2.71 -13.61
C TRP A 89 -1.98 1.49 -14.38
N GLY A 90 -0.80 1.61 -14.97
CA GLY A 90 0.07 0.45 -15.21
C GLY A 90 0.78 0.02 -13.92
N PRO A 91 1.58 -1.06 -13.94
CA PRO A 91 2.31 -1.54 -12.78
C PRO A 91 3.16 -0.44 -12.17
N LYS A 92 3.14 -0.36 -10.84
CA LYS A 92 4.03 0.51 -10.08
C LYS A 92 5.18 -0.32 -9.55
N LEU A 93 6.39 0.07 -9.94
CA LEU A 93 7.62 -0.64 -9.63
C LEU A 93 8.35 0.06 -8.49
N GLY A 94 8.96 -0.72 -7.61
CA GLY A 94 9.92 -0.20 -6.64
C GLY A 94 11.13 0.42 -7.33
N ASN A 95 11.80 1.34 -6.65
CA ASN A 95 12.91 2.13 -7.20
C ASN A 95 14.03 1.30 -7.87
N THR A 96 14.26 0.07 -7.42
CA THR A 96 15.28 -0.83 -7.98
C THR A 96 14.73 -1.94 -8.88
N THR A 97 13.42 -1.96 -9.13
CA THR A 97 12.74 -3.04 -9.88
C THR A 97 12.67 -2.72 -11.37
N ARG A 98 12.93 -3.73 -12.20
CA ARG A 98 12.84 -3.63 -13.67
C ARG A 98 11.75 -4.56 -14.19
N VAL A 99 11.13 -4.20 -15.32
CA VAL A 99 10.08 -4.99 -15.98
C VAL A 99 10.53 -5.42 -17.37
N ARG A 100 10.19 -6.65 -17.75
CA ARG A 100 10.28 -7.19 -19.12
C ARG A 100 8.97 -7.85 -19.50
N GLN A 101 8.50 -7.63 -20.72
CA GLN A 101 7.37 -8.40 -21.25
C GLN A 101 7.82 -9.81 -21.62
N ILE A 102 7.00 -10.81 -21.28
CA ILE A 102 7.17 -12.20 -21.71
C ILE A 102 6.06 -12.50 -22.72
N ASP A 103 6.46 -12.82 -23.94
CA ASP A 103 5.56 -13.44 -24.90
C ASP A 103 5.37 -14.92 -24.52
N LEU A 104 4.17 -15.27 -24.04
CA LEU A 104 3.82 -16.64 -23.64
C LEU A 104 3.67 -17.58 -24.85
N THR A 105 3.44 -17.03 -26.05
CA THR A 105 3.25 -17.81 -27.28
C THR A 105 4.57 -18.12 -28.01
N ALA A 106 5.61 -17.32 -27.79
CA ALA A 106 6.94 -17.51 -28.36
C ALA A 106 7.97 -17.51 -27.24
N GLY A 107 8.30 -18.72 -26.73
CA GLY A 107 9.24 -18.92 -25.62
C GLY A 107 10.37 -17.90 -25.57
N ILE A 108 10.34 -17.04 -24.55
CA ILE A 108 11.33 -16.02 -24.21
C ILE A 108 11.88 -15.26 -25.43
N SER A 109 11.01 -14.47 -26.08
CA SER A 109 11.46 -13.45 -27.02
C SER A 109 12.11 -12.28 -26.24
N GLN A 110 13.45 -12.23 -26.25
CA GLN A 110 14.23 -11.10 -25.75
C GLN A 110 14.00 -9.88 -26.63
N SER A 111 13.12 -8.94 -26.28
CA SER A 111 13.26 -7.50 -26.61
C SER A 111 11.96 -6.70 -26.45
N ALA A 112 11.60 -6.40 -25.21
CA ALA A 112 10.97 -5.12 -24.88
C ALA A 112 11.12 -4.91 -23.36
N LEU A 113 12.16 -4.16 -22.96
CA LEU A 113 12.06 -3.45 -21.69
C LEU A 113 10.93 -2.46 -21.89
N LEU A 114 9.80 -2.65 -21.21
CA LEU A 114 8.77 -1.63 -21.19
C LEU A 114 9.38 -0.39 -20.55
N ALA A 115 9.75 0.58 -21.38
CA ALA A 115 10.18 1.87 -20.92
C ALA A 115 8.99 2.51 -20.19
N ALA A 116 9.20 2.80 -18.92
CA ALA A 116 8.28 3.46 -17.99
C ALA A 116 7.11 2.62 -17.45
N ALA A 117 7.17 2.37 -16.15
CA ALA A 117 6.02 2.15 -15.29
C ALA A 117 4.98 3.27 -15.54
N GLY A 118 3.93 2.98 -16.30
CA GLY A 118 2.93 4.01 -16.68
C GLY A 118 1.98 3.62 -17.80
N VAL A 119 2.33 2.69 -18.67
CA VAL A 119 1.42 2.19 -19.72
C VAL A 119 0.52 1.09 -19.14
N PRO A 120 -0.82 1.16 -19.32
CA PRO A 120 -1.74 0.09 -18.95
C PRO A 120 -1.33 -1.21 -19.63
N LEU A 121 -1.43 -2.33 -18.91
CA LEU A 121 -0.99 -3.62 -19.42
C LEU A 121 -1.95 -4.12 -20.48
N SER A 122 -1.39 -4.78 -21.49
CA SER A 122 -2.17 -5.40 -22.54
C SER A 122 -2.77 -6.71 -22.04
N LEU A 123 -4.07 -6.89 -22.26
CA LEU A 123 -4.80 -8.14 -21.96
C LEU A 123 -4.10 -9.34 -22.62
N GLY A 124 -3.93 -10.45 -21.89
CA GLY A 124 -3.33 -11.68 -22.39
C GLY A 124 -1.79 -11.72 -22.39
N SER A 125 -1.12 -10.73 -21.78
CA SER A 125 0.34 -10.68 -21.68
C SER A 125 0.85 -11.16 -20.31
N CYS A 126 2.03 -11.78 -20.29
CA CYS A 126 2.79 -12.06 -19.07
C CYS A 126 3.92 -11.04 -18.95
N TYR A 127 4.20 -10.60 -17.72
CA TYR A 127 5.27 -9.66 -17.43
C TYR A 127 6.17 -10.22 -16.34
N ARG A 128 7.48 -10.15 -16.57
CA ARG A 128 8.51 -10.47 -15.60
C ARG A 128 8.97 -9.21 -14.91
N PHE A 129 8.87 -9.20 -13.59
CA PHE A 129 9.48 -8.19 -12.74
C PHE A 129 10.73 -8.79 -12.11
N GLU A 130 11.87 -8.14 -12.31
CA GLU A 130 13.16 -8.67 -11.87
C GLU A 130 13.99 -7.58 -11.19
N ASN A 131 14.84 -8.01 -10.27
CA ASN A 131 15.95 -7.20 -9.77
C ASN A 131 17.25 -8.01 -9.91
N LYS A 132 18.33 -7.35 -10.33
CA LYS A 132 19.65 -7.95 -10.47
C LYS A 132 20.48 -7.91 -9.18
N ASP A 133 20.35 -6.86 -8.37
CA ASP A 133 21.36 -6.51 -7.37
C ASP A 133 20.80 -6.35 -5.94
N SER A 134 19.48 -6.19 -5.77
CA SER A 134 18.86 -5.82 -4.48
C SER A 134 17.39 -6.25 -4.34
N THR A 135 16.66 -5.63 -3.41
CA THR A 135 15.22 -5.77 -3.17
C THR A 135 14.38 -5.34 -4.37
N GLY A 136 13.36 -6.10 -4.73
CA GLY A 136 12.32 -5.69 -5.67
C GLY A 136 10.96 -5.48 -5.01
N ALA A 137 10.12 -4.66 -5.64
CA ALA A 137 8.74 -4.42 -5.26
C ALA A 137 7.89 -4.14 -6.49
N VAL A 138 6.66 -4.65 -6.49
CA VAL A 138 5.67 -4.37 -7.53
C VAL A 138 4.27 -4.26 -6.92
N LEU A 139 3.53 -3.26 -7.38
CA LEU A 139 2.08 -3.13 -7.18
C LEU A 139 1.40 -3.17 -8.53
N ILE A 140 0.39 -4.01 -8.62
CA ILE A 140 -0.50 -4.12 -9.76
C ILE A 140 -1.93 -3.95 -9.25
N THR A 141 -2.74 -3.22 -9.98
CA THR A 141 -4.11 -2.87 -9.59
C THR A 141 -5.06 -3.07 -10.77
N GLY A 142 -6.26 -3.57 -10.49
CA GLY A 142 -7.39 -3.48 -11.42
C GLY A 142 -7.82 -2.01 -11.61
N ALA A 143 -8.46 -1.73 -12.74
CA ALA A 143 -9.12 -0.44 -13.00
C ALA A 143 -10.65 -0.57 -12.82
N PRO A 144 -11.34 0.48 -12.36
CA PRO A 144 -10.81 1.80 -12.01
C PRO A 144 -10.16 1.84 -10.62
N ILE A 145 -9.17 2.72 -10.47
CA ILE A 145 -8.57 3.06 -9.18
C ILE A 145 -9.19 4.34 -8.70
N LYS A 146 -9.72 4.37 -7.48
CA LYS A 146 -10.39 5.54 -6.91
C LYS A 146 -9.48 6.26 -5.93
N HIS A 147 -9.44 7.59 -6.04
CA HIS A 147 -8.75 8.46 -5.09
C HIS A 147 -9.77 9.16 -4.20
N GLU A 148 -9.81 8.77 -2.92
CA GLU A 148 -10.67 9.40 -1.92
C GLU A 148 -9.79 10.20 -0.96
N ARG A 149 -10.11 11.48 -0.71
CA ARG A 149 -9.30 12.34 0.15
C ARG A 149 -10.04 13.53 0.74
N PHE A 150 -9.44 14.13 1.76
CA PHE A 150 -9.69 15.52 2.13
C PHE A 150 -8.71 16.46 1.42
N TYR A 151 -9.14 17.69 1.13
CA TYR A 151 -8.26 18.70 0.52
C TYR A 151 -7.15 19.17 1.47
N HIS A 152 -7.41 19.16 2.77
CA HIS A 152 -6.52 19.76 3.77
C HIS A 152 -6.36 18.87 4.99
N ALA A 153 -5.11 18.66 5.40
CA ALA A 153 -4.77 17.91 6.61
C ALA A 153 -4.79 18.76 7.90
N THR A 154 -4.95 20.09 7.79
CA THR A 154 -4.81 21.02 8.93
C THR A 154 -5.78 20.75 10.09
N PRO A 155 -7.08 20.46 9.86
CA PRO A 155 -8.01 20.11 10.94
C PRO A 155 -7.60 18.83 11.69
N PHE A 156 -7.16 17.80 10.95
CA PHE A 156 -6.67 16.55 11.52
C PHE A 156 -5.43 16.76 12.40
N LYS A 157 -4.46 17.57 11.95
CA LYS A 157 -3.26 17.90 12.73
C LYS A 157 -3.60 18.61 14.04
N ARG A 158 -4.55 19.55 14.00
CA ARG A 158 -5.04 20.25 15.20
C ARG A 158 -5.73 19.28 16.16
N TRP A 159 -6.57 18.39 15.64
CA TRP A 159 -7.21 17.36 16.44
C TRP A 159 -6.20 16.46 17.15
N VAL A 160 -5.16 15.97 16.44
CA VAL A 160 -4.10 15.17 17.06
C VAL A 160 -3.41 15.96 18.16
N ALA A 161 -3.05 17.23 17.92
CA ALA A 161 -2.39 18.06 18.92
C ALA A 161 -3.26 18.26 20.18
N SER A 162 -4.57 18.47 20.02
CA SER A 162 -5.51 18.63 21.14
C SER A 162 -5.73 17.35 21.94
N ASN A 163 -5.62 16.17 21.31
CA ASN A 163 -5.93 14.88 21.93
C ASN A 163 -4.67 14.06 22.28
N ALA A 164 -3.46 14.52 21.91
CA ALA A 164 -2.22 13.74 22.01
C ALA A 164 -1.95 13.19 23.42
N LYS A 165 -2.12 14.02 24.47
CA LYS A 165 -1.90 13.59 25.86
C LYS A 165 -2.81 12.42 26.23
N GLN A 166 -4.08 12.54 25.86
CA GLN A 166 -5.09 11.54 26.17
C GLN A 166 -4.85 10.25 25.37
N LEU A 167 -4.55 10.36 24.07
CA LEU A 167 -4.18 9.22 23.22
C LEU A 167 -2.99 8.44 23.79
N LEU A 168 -1.92 9.12 24.20
CA LEU A 168 -0.71 8.48 24.75
C LEU A 168 -0.89 7.91 26.16
N THR A 169 -1.89 8.39 26.91
CA THR A 169 -2.18 7.90 28.27
C THR A 169 -2.98 6.60 28.22
N GLU A 170 -3.94 6.54 27.31
CA GLU A 170 -4.99 5.51 27.30
C GLU A 170 -4.69 4.38 26.30
N ILE A 171 -3.88 4.65 25.26
CA ILE A 171 -3.45 3.66 24.27
C ILE A 171 -1.95 3.45 24.44
N ALA A 172 -1.58 2.38 25.15
CA ALA A 172 -0.20 2.09 25.49
C ALA A 172 0.66 1.82 24.24
N GLU A 173 0.06 1.21 23.23
CA GLU A 173 0.65 0.81 21.94
C GLU A 173 1.19 2.01 21.16
N LEU A 174 0.66 3.23 21.37
CA LEU A 174 1.17 4.45 20.73
C LEU A 174 2.53 4.91 21.28
N LYS A 175 3.07 4.24 22.31
CA LYS A 175 4.46 4.45 22.76
C LYS A 175 5.47 3.78 21.85
N ASP A 176 5.07 2.66 21.24
CA ASP A 176 5.93 1.82 20.42
C ASP A 176 5.56 1.94 18.92
N HIS A 177 4.35 2.41 18.61
CA HIS A 177 3.84 2.55 17.25
C HIS A 177 3.46 3.98 16.90
N ALA A 178 3.62 4.33 15.62
CA ALA A 178 3.21 5.63 15.11
C ALA A 178 1.68 5.72 15.00
N LEU A 179 1.13 6.87 15.39
CA LEU A 179 -0.26 7.22 15.11
C LEU A 179 -0.41 7.62 13.64
N TRP A 180 -1.39 7.04 12.96
CA TRP A 180 -1.78 7.35 11.59
C TRP A 180 -3.12 8.06 11.57
N VAL A 181 -3.20 9.15 10.79
CA VAL A 181 -4.46 9.79 10.43
C VAL A 181 -4.60 9.72 8.93
N ILE A 182 -5.55 8.94 8.46
CA ILE A 182 -5.76 8.72 7.04
C ILE A 182 -6.49 9.92 6.48
N THR A 183 -5.86 10.64 5.55
CA THR A 183 -6.44 11.84 4.92
C THR A 183 -6.67 11.64 3.42
N SER A 184 -6.09 10.58 2.85
CA SER A 184 -6.16 10.23 1.44
C SER A 184 -5.88 8.73 1.30
N ILE A 185 -6.62 8.05 0.43
CA ILE A 185 -6.38 6.66 0.05
C ILE A 185 -6.49 6.48 -1.46
N TRP A 186 -5.81 5.46 -1.98
CA TRP A 186 -6.03 4.94 -3.32
C TRP A 186 -6.61 3.54 -3.19
N THR A 187 -7.76 3.28 -3.81
CA THR A 187 -8.46 2.00 -3.74
C THR A 187 -8.65 1.39 -5.11
N ALA A 188 -8.55 0.07 -5.18
CA ALA A 188 -8.84 -0.73 -6.36
C ALA A 188 -9.63 -1.95 -5.90
N GLU A 189 -10.49 -2.49 -6.78
CA GLU A 189 -11.22 -3.74 -6.50
C GLU A 189 -10.26 -4.92 -6.34
N GLU A 190 -9.19 -4.93 -7.14
CA GLU A 190 -8.14 -5.93 -7.09
C GLU A 190 -6.77 -5.25 -6.97
N ALA A 191 -5.95 -5.77 -6.07
CA ALA A 191 -4.56 -5.36 -5.92
C ALA A 191 -3.69 -6.58 -5.67
N ALA A 192 -2.60 -6.67 -6.43
CA ALA A 192 -1.61 -7.71 -6.28
C ALA A 192 -0.26 -7.05 -5.92
N VAL A 193 0.29 -7.46 -4.78
CA VAL A 193 1.49 -6.87 -4.18
C VAL A 193 2.56 -7.95 -4.04
N ASN A 194 3.79 -7.64 -4.43
CA ASN A 194 4.92 -8.49 -4.12
C ASN A 194 6.15 -7.64 -3.73
N CYS A 195 6.91 -8.13 -2.76
CA CYS A 195 8.19 -7.57 -2.33
C CYS A 195 9.14 -8.72 -2.02
N TRP A 196 10.36 -8.65 -2.54
CA TRP A 196 11.35 -9.70 -2.38
C TRP A 196 12.75 -9.14 -2.17
N ARG A 197 13.61 -9.90 -1.49
CA ARG A 197 14.98 -9.49 -1.12
C ARG A 197 16.08 -10.29 -1.81
N GLU A 198 15.69 -11.35 -2.51
CA GLU A 198 16.64 -12.26 -3.14
C GLU A 198 17.19 -11.65 -4.43
N ARG A 199 18.51 -11.72 -4.58
CA ARG A 199 19.20 -11.35 -5.81
C ARG A 199 18.77 -12.30 -6.93
N HIS A 200 18.64 -11.78 -8.15
CA HIS A 200 18.23 -12.53 -9.33
C HIS A 200 16.85 -13.20 -9.25
N ARG A 201 16.03 -12.84 -8.26
CA ARG A 201 14.64 -13.30 -8.21
C ARG A 201 13.82 -12.53 -9.24
N ALA A 202 13.03 -13.29 -9.97
CA ALA A 202 12.07 -12.81 -10.95
C ALA A 202 10.68 -13.28 -10.53
N VAL A 203 9.72 -12.36 -10.59
CA VAL A 203 8.31 -12.62 -10.36
C VAL A 203 7.60 -12.47 -11.70
N ASP A 204 6.90 -13.50 -12.12
CA ASP A 204 6.12 -13.47 -13.35
C ASP A 204 4.65 -13.20 -12.98
N VAL A 205 4.04 -12.26 -13.69
CA VAL A 205 2.64 -11.90 -13.50
C VAL A 205 1.91 -12.00 -14.81
N GLY A 206 0.90 -12.86 -14.82
CA GLY A 206 -0.02 -13.02 -15.95
C GLY A 206 -1.24 -12.11 -15.79
N PHE A 207 -1.65 -11.47 -16.90
CA PHE A 207 -2.90 -10.73 -16.98
C PHE A 207 -3.85 -11.49 -17.88
N ASN A 208 -4.83 -12.15 -17.27
CA ASN A 208 -5.96 -12.72 -18.00
C ASN A 208 -7.20 -11.83 -17.78
N VAL A 209 -8.19 -11.94 -18.65
CA VAL A 209 -9.40 -11.11 -18.58
C VAL A 209 -10.04 -11.25 -17.19
N GLY A 210 -10.00 -10.17 -16.41
CA GLY A 210 -10.66 -10.05 -15.11
C GLY A 210 -9.92 -10.63 -13.89
N PHE A 211 -8.65 -11.05 -14.00
CA PHE A 211 -7.85 -11.50 -12.84
C PHE A 211 -6.36 -11.20 -13.02
N VAL A 212 -5.71 -10.78 -11.93
CA VAL A 212 -4.24 -10.67 -11.83
C VAL A 212 -3.68 -11.86 -11.07
N GLU A 213 -2.81 -12.65 -11.70
CA GLU A 213 -2.14 -13.80 -11.05
C GLU A 213 -0.64 -13.53 -10.93
N ILE A 214 -0.11 -13.62 -9.70
CA ILE A 214 1.33 -13.51 -9.40
C ILE A 214 1.89 -14.90 -9.12
N GLY A 215 2.89 -15.31 -9.89
CA GLY A 215 3.63 -16.57 -9.71
C GLY A 215 5.13 -16.34 -9.53
N GLU A 216 5.77 -17.26 -8.79
CA GLU A 216 7.22 -17.30 -8.66
C GLU A 216 7.81 -18.40 -9.53
N LEU A 217 8.76 -18.05 -10.40
CA LEU A 217 9.58 -19.04 -11.08
C LEU A 217 10.89 -19.23 -10.30
N ALA A 218 11.09 -20.45 -9.79
CA ALA A 218 12.40 -20.85 -9.31
C ALA A 218 13.42 -20.79 -10.45
N PRO A 219 14.69 -20.37 -10.19
CA PRO A 219 15.72 -20.43 -11.21
C PRO A 219 15.85 -21.88 -11.70
N LYS A 220 15.65 -22.11 -13.01
CA LYS A 220 16.01 -23.38 -13.61
C LYS A 220 17.51 -23.53 -13.46
N GLY A 221 17.94 -24.34 -12.49
CA GLY A 221 19.30 -24.86 -12.43
C GLY A 221 19.56 -25.61 -13.72
N GLY A 222 20.35 -25.01 -14.61
CA GLY A 222 20.95 -25.73 -15.73
C GLY A 222 21.99 -26.68 -15.17
N LEU A 223 21.57 -27.91 -14.87
CA LEU A 223 22.44 -29.08 -14.85
C LEU A 223 22.31 -29.75 -16.22
N GLY A 224 23.41 -29.82 -16.95
CA GLY A 224 23.52 -30.52 -18.24
C GLY A 224 24.32 -29.73 -19.25
#